data_AF-A0A8H6DSY1-F1
#
_entry.id   AF-A0A8H6DSY1-F1
#
_cell.length_a   1.000
_cell.length_b   1.000
_cell.length_c   1.000
_cell.angle_alpha   90.00
_cell.angle_beta   90.00
_cell.angle_gamma   90.00
#
_symmetry.space_group_name_H-M   'P 1'
#
loop_
_entity.id
_entity.type
_entity.pdbx_description
1 polymer ?
#
loop_
_entity_poly.entity_id
_entity_poly.type
_entity_poly.pdbx_seq_one_letter_code
_entity_poly.pdbx_strand_id
1 'polypeptide(L)'
;MFTKAIFTSALLSAVSAHQNLHQLWVNDVTPGYQVGIRMPPSNSPVVDLTSNDMACNVGGSKVPSGVKTIEASEGDKIKIQWDNSGHPGPITHMLFGPVDDASQATGIGAGWFKIDEMDFVGGKWASEIMQAANMSHEFTLPTGLASGEYLLRSEMLALHSSQTKGGAQFYIGCMQLKIKGTGSKGSCTPTISLPGAYKADDANIFIPNYYNGYVATNYKAPGGPVATCGGAGGAAPVAPPASNSTEPAPSSIADEAAAPTLAPTVPSGNDTLPSAPAVPSTFATLPSPSAGVTAPAGAVPTGSVGTAKLYYQCGGINHNGPTECEGTAKCVKQNDFYSQCIN
;
A
#
# COMPACT_ATOMS: atom_id res chain seq x y z
N MET A 1 45.27 -13.07 -40.28
CA MET A 1 43.89 -12.52 -40.25
C MET A 1 43.39 -12.69 -38.82
N PHE A 2 43.39 -11.62 -38.02
CA PHE A 2 42.96 -11.68 -36.61
C PHE A 2 41.47 -11.33 -36.53
N THR A 3 40.64 -12.35 -36.33
CA THR A 3 39.19 -12.19 -36.16
C THR A 3 38.92 -11.67 -34.75
N LYS A 4 38.51 -10.41 -34.63
CA LYS A 4 38.04 -9.83 -33.36
C LYS A 4 36.64 -10.39 -33.06
N ALA A 5 36.54 -11.28 -32.09
CA ALA A 5 35.26 -11.70 -31.54
C ALA A 5 34.72 -10.56 -30.64
N ILE A 6 33.59 -9.98 -31.03
CA ILE A 6 32.84 -9.03 -30.20
C ILE A 6 32.00 -9.87 -29.24
N PHE A 7 32.36 -9.87 -27.95
CA PHE A 7 31.51 -10.42 -26.90
C PHE A 7 30.43 -9.40 -26.56
N THR A 8 29.21 -9.65 -27.02
CA THR A 8 28.02 -8.91 -26.58
C THR A 8 27.59 -9.48 -25.22
N SER A 9 27.95 -8.81 -24.12
CA SER A 9 27.39 -9.14 -22.80
C SER A 9 25.90 -8.81 -22.81
N ALA A 10 25.06 -9.84 -22.85
CA ALA A 10 23.65 -9.70 -22.51
C ALA A 10 23.55 -9.42 -20.99
N LEU A 11 23.23 -8.18 -20.62
CA LEU A 11 22.78 -7.89 -19.26
C LEU A 11 21.43 -8.58 -19.06
N LEU A 12 21.45 -9.70 -18.34
CA LEU A 12 20.25 -10.32 -17.78
C LEU A 12 19.71 -9.36 -16.71
N SER A 13 18.68 -8.60 -17.05
CA SER A 13 17.89 -7.86 -16.05
C SER A 13 17.27 -8.89 -15.12
N ALA A 14 17.80 -9.04 -13.91
CA ALA A 14 17.17 -9.84 -12.87
C ALA A 14 15.87 -9.12 -12.47
N VAL A 15 14.73 -9.58 -13.00
CA VAL A 15 13.42 -9.08 -12.59
C VAL A 15 13.12 -9.67 -11.21
N SER A 16 13.43 -8.92 -10.15
CA SER A 16 12.84 -9.19 -8.83
C SER A 16 11.36 -8.87 -8.94
N ALA A 17 10.51 -9.85 -8.67
CA ALA A 17 9.05 -9.66 -8.69
C ALA A 17 8.44 -9.60 -7.27
N HIS A 18 9.20 -10.02 -6.26
CA HIS A 18 8.82 -9.92 -4.85
C HIS A 18 9.14 -8.51 -4.32
N GLN A 19 8.23 -7.94 -3.52
CA GLN A 19 8.26 -6.52 -3.18
C GLN A 19 7.91 -6.24 -1.72
N ASN A 20 8.53 -5.21 -1.17
CA ASN A 20 8.12 -4.59 0.08
C ASN A 20 7.66 -3.14 -0.16
N LEU A 21 6.75 -2.68 0.69
CA LEU A 21 6.51 -1.26 0.87
C LEU A 21 7.74 -0.68 1.56
N HIS A 22 8.33 0.37 1.00
CA HIS A 22 9.57 0.92 1.56
C HIS A 22 9.51 2.42 1.79
N GLN A 23 8.51 3.15 1.30
CA GLN A 23 8.43 4.59 1.56
C GLN A 23 7.02 5.16 1.54
N LEU A 24 6.85 6.23 2.30
CA LEU A 24 5.62 7.00 2.47
C LEU A 24 5.94 8.50 2.40
N TRP A 25 5.00 9.29 1.86
CA TRP A 25 4.95 10.74 1.95
C TRP A 25 3.56 11.19 2.42
N VAL A 26 3.53 12.26 3.22
CA VAL A 26 2.34 13.03 3.55
C VAL A 26 2.54 14.42 2.96
N ASN A 27 1.70 14.82 1.99
CA ASN A 27 1.83 16.09 1.26
C ASN A 27 3.27 16.35 0.76
N ASP A 28 3.84 15.35 0.07
CA ASP A 28 5.22 15.37 -0.45
C ASP A 28 6.36 15.45 0.60
N VAL A 29 6.05 15.35 1.89
CA VAL A 29 7.04 15.23 2.97
C VAL A 29 7.19 13.77 3.37
N THR A 30 8.41 13.25 3.33
CA THR A 30 8.73 11.86 3.72
C THR A 30 9.58 11.81 4.98
N PRO A 31 9.32 10.86 5.91
CA PRO A 31 10.22 10.59 7.02
C PRO A 31 11.51 9.85 6.59
N GLY A 32 11.58 9.39 5.34
CA GLY A 32 12.72 8.66 4.78
C GLY A 32 12.42 7.19 4.42
N TYR A 33 13.38 6.55 3.75
CA TYR A 33 13.31 5.15 3.34
C TYR A 33 13.18 4.21 4.55
N GLN A 34 12.17 3.35 4.54
CA GLN A 34 11.80 2.38 5.58
C GLN A 34 11.49 2.99 6.96
N VAL A 35 11.28 4.31 7.04
CA VAL A 35 10.95 4.98 8.30
C VAL A 35 9.43 4.99 8.50
N GLY A 36 8.98 4.57 9.69
CA GLY A 36 7.55 4.55 10.04
C GLY A 36 6.78 3.37 9.44
N ILE A 37 7.48 2.41 8.83
CA ILE A 37 6.91 1.18 8.27
C ILE A 37 7.31 -0.01 9.16
N ARG A 38 6.35 -0.88 9.45
CA ARG A 38 6.57 -2.18 10.10
C ARG A 38 7.13 -3.15 9.06
N MET A 39 8.44 -3.06 8.82
CA MET A 39 9.10 -3.85 7.77
C MET A 39 9.06 -5.36 8.08
N PRO A 40 8.61 -6.20 7.13
CA PRO A 40 8.71 -7.65 7.27
C PRO A 40 10.17 -8.12 7.15
N PRO A 41 10.49 -9.33 7.64
CA PRO A 41 11.86 -9.87 7.60
C PRO A 41 12.32 -10.31 6.20
N SER A 42 11.41 -10.40 5.23
CA SER A 42 11.69 -10.74 3.83
C SER A 42 10.65 -10.09 2.92
N ASN A 43 10.86 -10.16 1.60
CA ASN A 43 9.87 -9.76 0.59
C ASN A 43 8.95 -10.92 0.16
N SER A 44 8.87 -12.01 0.92
CA SER A 44 7.96 -13.12 0.63
C SER A 44 6.50 -12.69 0.85
N PRO A 45 5.55 -13.15 0.03
CA PRO A 45 4.14 -12.83 0.23
C PRO A 45 3.54 -13.62 1.39
N VAL A 46 2.47 -13.08 1.96
CA VAL A 46 1.53 -13.85 2.77
C VAL A 46 0.56 -14.58 1.84
N VAL A 47 0.40 -15.89 2.03
CA VAL A 47 -0.50 -16.73 1.22
C VAL A 47 -1.58 -17.43 2.07
N ASP A 48 -1.34 -17.58 3.37
CA ASP A 48 -2.33 -18.09 4.31
C ASP A 48 -3.25 -16.95 4.80
N LEU A 49 -4.47 -16.92 4.24
CA LEU A 49 -5.47 -15.88 4.53
C LEU A 49 -6.07 -15.97 5.94
N THR A 50 -5.79 -17.08 6.65
CA THR A 50 -6.22 -17.26 8.04
C THR A 50 -5.17 -16.82 9.05
N SER A 51 -3.93 -16.57 8.60
CA SER A 51 -2.84 -16.09 9.45
C SER A 51 -3.08 -14.68 9.95
N ASN A 52 -2.63 -14.41 11.17
CA ASN A 52 -2.54 -13.05 11.72
C ASN A 52 -1.64 -12.12 10.89
N ASP A 53 -0.72 -12.68 10.10
CA ASP A 53 0.15 -11.93 9.19
C ASP A 53 -0.65 -11.21 8.10
N MET A 54 -1.92 -11.57 7.85
CA MET A 54 -2.79 -10.83 6.93
C MET A 54 -3.08 -9.38 7.37
N ALA A 55 -2.96 -9.08 8.66
CA ALA A 55 -3.16 -7.73 9.16
C ALA A 55 -2.01 -6.80 8.71
N CYS A 56 -0.77 -7.13 9.13
CA CYS A 56 0.39 -6.25 8.95
C CYS A 56 1.68 -6.98 8.53
N ASN A 57 1.56 -8.11 7.83
CA ASN A 57 2.66 -8.98 7.40
C ASN A 57 3.37 -9.69 8.57
N VAL A 58 4.29 -10.59 8.24
CA VAL A 58 5.07 -11.39 9.18
C VAL A 58 5.81 -10.49 10.16
N GLY A 59 5.53 -10.68 11.45
CA GLY A 59 6.12 -9.88 12.53
C GLY A 59 5.47 -8.52 12.76
N GLY A 60 4.53 -8.08 11.90
CA GLY A 60 3.89 -6.77 11.99
C GLY A 60 2.99 -6.56 13.20
N SER A 61 2.64 -7.62 13.92
CA SER A 61 1.96 -7.54 15.23
C SER A 61 2.87 -7.08 16.36
N LYS A 62 4.20 -7.13 16.16
CA LYS A 62 5.22 -6.59 17.06
C LYS A 62 5.89 -5.42 16.39
N VAL A 63 5.57 -4.21 16.82
CA VAL A 63 6.13 -2.99 16.22
C VAL A 63 7.64 -2.96 16.41
N PRO A 64 8.44 -2.96 15.33
CA PRO A 64 9.88 -2.84 15.45
C PRO A 64 10.29 -1.55 16.16
N SER A 65 11.36 -1.61 16.95
CA SER A 65 11.91 -0.42 17.60
C SER A 65 12.27 0.64 16.57
N GLY A 66 11.84 1.89 16.79
CA GLY A 66 12.15 3.02 15.90
C GLY A 66 11.10 3.30 14.82
N VAL A 67 10.04 2.50 14.72
CA VAL A 67 8.86 2.86 13.92
C VAL A 67 8.19 4.08 14.55
N LYS A 68 8.12 5.18 13.79
CA LYS A 68 7.52 6.44 14.22
C LYS A 68 6.06 6.52 13.77
N THR A 69 5.23 7.11 14.62
CA THR A 69 3.90 7.57 14.23
C THR A 69 4.03 8.91 13.50
N ILE A 70 3.49 8.99 12.28
CA ILE A 70 3.64 10.13 11.38
C ILE A 70 2.39 10.99 11.45
N GLU A 71 2.54 12.29 11.65
CA GLU A 71 1.43 13.23 11.69
C GLU A 71 0.80 13.38 10.29
N ALA A 72 -0.53 13.37 10.23
CA ALA A 72 -1.31 13.60 9.03
C ALA A 72 -2.66 14.24 9.41
N SER A 73 -3.38 14.78 8.42
CA SER A 73 -4.74 15.27 8.55
C SER A 73 -5.65 14.57 7.55
N GLU A 74 -6.94 14.48 7.86
CA GLU A 74 -7.92 14.11 6.85
C GLU A 74 -7.82 15.03 5.62
N GLY A 75 -7.98 14.48 4.42
CA GLY A 75 -7.77 15.22 3.17
C GLY A 75 -6.31 15.37 2.75
N ASP A 76 -5.32 14.98 3.56
CA ASP A 76 -3.93 14.97 3.13
C ASP A 76 -3.70 13.94 2.00
N LYS A 77 -2.77 14.29 1.10
CA LYS A 77 -2.27 13.37 0.08
C LYS A 77 -1.27 12.42 0.70
N ILE A 78 -1.52 11.14 0.51
CA ILE A 78 -0.63 10.06 0.89
C ILE A 78 -0.08 9.43 -0.36
N LYS A 79 1.24 9.44 -0.50
CA LYS A 79 1.94 8.71 -1.55
C LYS A 79 2.72 7.58 -0.90
N ILE A 80 2.60 6.39 -1.45
CA ILE A 80 3.40 5.23 -1.04
C ILE A 80 4.33 4.82 -2.17
N GLN A 81 5.39 4.08 -1.85
CA GLN A 81 6.27 3.49 -2.85
C GLN A 81 6.68 2.07 -2.45
N TRP A 82 6.55 1.17 -3.41
CA TRP A 82 6.92 -0.24 -3.32
C TRP A 82 8.22 -0.52 -4.09
N ASP A 83 8.85 -1.64 -3.78
CA ASP A 83 9.97 -2.13 -4.58
C ASP A 83 9.51 -2.43 -6.01
N ASN A 84 10.44 -2.42 -6.96
CA ASN A 84 10.12 -2.81 -8.33
C ASN A 84 9.53 -4.23 -8.38
N SER A 85 8.36 -4.37 -9.00
CA SER A 85 7.69 -5.65 -9.21
C SER A 85 7.01 -5.70 -10.57
N GLY A 86 7.15 -6.84 -11.26
CA GLY A 86 6.38 -7.16 -12.46
C GLY A 86 5.11 -7.96 -12.19
N HIS A 87 4.72 -8.17 -10.93
CA HIS A 87 3.53 -8.97 -10.62
C HIS A 87 2.24 -8.18 -10.89
N PRO A 88 1.34 -8.69 -11.75
CA PRO A 88 0.07 -8.03 -12.04
C PRO A 88 -0.92 -8.15 -10.87
N GLY A 89 -1.64 -7.07 -10.61
CA GLY A 89 -2.77 -7.07 -9.69
C GLY A 89 -3.11 -5.68 -9.12
N PRO A 90 -4.11 -5.60 -8.23
CA PRO A 90 -4.55 -4.34 -7.64
C PRO A 90 -3.61 -3.84 -6.54
N ILE A 91 -3.85 -2.59 -6.14
CA ILE A 91 -3.38 -2.03 -4.87
C ILE A 91 -4.57 -1.56 -4.04
N THR A 92 -4.52 -1.75 -2.73
CA THR A 92 -5.57 -1.36 -1.79
C THR A 92 -4.98 -0.75 -0.53
N HIS A 93 -5.62 0.29 -0.01
CA HIS A 93 -5.25 0.92 1.26
C HIS A 93 -6.39 0.86 2.26
N MET A 94 -6.05 0.56 3.52
CA MET A 94 -7.02 0.46 4.61
C MET A 94 -6.49 1.16 5.86
N LEU A 95 -7.40 1.69 6.67
CA LEU A 95 -7.09 2.21 8.00
C LEU A 95 -7.68 1.30 9.08
N PHE A 96 -6.97 1.19 10.22
CA PHE A 96 -7.44 0.57 11.46
C PHE A 96 -7.31 1.57 12.59
N GLY A 97 -8.44 1.95 13.20
CA GLY A 97 -8.44 2.90 14.31
C GLY A 97 -9.67 3.81 14.35
N PRO A 98 -9.65 4.85 15.20
CA PRO A 98 -8.50 5.26 16.01
C PRO A 98 -8.21 4.25 17.13
N VAL A 99 -6.93 3.94 17.33
CA VAL A 99 -6.40 3.09 18.41
C VAL A 99 -5.83 3.95 19.54
N ASP A 100 -5.64 3.35 20.71
CA ASP A 100 -5.09 4.07 21.89
C ASP A 100 -3.60 4.37 21.72
N ASP A 101 -2.84 3.43 21.15
CA ASP A 101 -1.40 3.56 20.85
C ASP A 101 -1.07 2.73 19.60
N ALA A 102 -0.73 3.40 18.50
CA ALA A 102 -0.38 2.74 17.25
C ALA A 102 0.97 2.01 17.31
N SER A 103 1.83 2.28 18.30
CA SER A 103 3.05 1.51 18.55
C SER A 103 2.78 0.17 19.26
N GLN A 104 1.57 -0.04 19.78
CA GLN A 104 1.17 -1.29 20.45
C GLN A 104 0.04 -2.02 19.71
N ALA A 105 -0.70 -1.32 18.84
CA ALA A 105 -1.80 -1.91 18.09
C ALA A 105 -1.31 -3.01 17.13
N THR A 106 -1.88 -4.21 17.23
CA THR A 106 -1.51 -5.34 16.37
C THR A 106 -2.17 -5.27 14.98
N GLY A 107 -3.32 -4.59 14.89
CA GLY A 107 -4.16 -4.58 13.69
C GLY A 107 -4.90 -5.90 13.44
N ILE A 108 -4.83 -6.88 14.35
CA ILE A 108 -5.51 -8.17 14.18
C ILE A 108 -6.98 -8.03 14.60
N GLY A 109 -7.89 -8.46 13.74
CA GLY A 109 -9.32 -8.50 14.00
C GLY A 109 -10.13 -7.42 13.28
N ALA A 110 -11.31 -7.13 13.82
CA ALA A 110 -12.30 -6.23 13.22
C ALA A 110 -11.94 -4.75 13.40
N GLY A 111 -12.26 -3.93 12.41
CA GLY A 111 -12.11 -2.47 12.46
C GLY A 111 -11.32 -1.87 11.30
N TRP A 112 -10.87 -2.69 10.35
CA TRP A 112 -10.28 -2.21 9.12
C TRP A 112 -11.36 -1.63 8.20
N PHE A 113 -11.10 -0.49 7.60
CA PHE A 113 -11.96 0.06 6.56
C PHE A 113 -11.10 0.50 5.37
N LYS A 114 -11.56 0.17 4.16
CA LYS A 114 -10.87 0.50 2.91
C LYS A 114 -11.00 1.98 2.64
N ILE A 115 -9.91 2.64 2.26
CA ILE A 115 -9.87 4.09 1.98
C ILE A 115 -9.46 4.41 0.55
N ASP A 116 -8.80 3.48 -0.13
CA ASP A 116 -8.37 3.65 -1.52
C ASP A 116 -8.18 2.27 -2.18
N GLU A 117 -8.42 2.23 -3.49
CA GLU A 117 -8.32 1.04 -4.34
C GLU A 117 -8.01 1.45 -5.78
N MET A 118 -7.03 0.79 -6.38
CA MET A 118 -6.84 0.78 -7.83
C MET A 118 -6.80 -0.68 -8.31
N ASP A 119 -7.71 -1.01 -9.22
CA ASP A 119 -7.86 -2.36 -9.78
C ASP A 119 -7.16 -2.46 -11.16
N PHE A 120 -7.97 -2.51 -12.22
CA PHE A 120 -7.57 -2.61 -13.61
C PHE A 120 -8.15 -1.41 -14.38
N VAL A 121 -7.30 -0.49 -14.81
CA VAL A 121 -7.68 0.79 -15.40
C VAL A 121 -6.98 0.94 -16.75
N GLY A 122 -7.73 1.29 -17.79
CA GLY A 122 -7.15 1.58 -19.11
C GLY A 122 -6.37 0.42 -19.74
N GLY A 123 -6.76 -0.83 -19.46
CA GLY A 123 -6.08 -2.02 -19.98
C GLY A 123 -4.85 -2.44 -19.19
N LYS A 124 -4.61 -1.88 -17.99
CA LYS A 124 -3.46 -2.14 -17.15
C LYS A 124 -3.89 -2.42 -15.71
N TRP A 125 -3.23 -3.36 -15.06
CA TRP A 125 -3.30 -3.53 -13.61
C TRP A 125 -2.67 -2.34 -12.90
N ALA A 126 -3.10 -2.09 -11.66
CA ALA A 126 -2.54 -1.05 -10.82
C ALA A 126 -1.01 -1.15 -10.70
N SER A 127 -0.47 -2.36 -10.51
CA SER A 127 0.98 -2.56 -10.47
C SER A 127 1.72 -2.12 -11.74
N GLU A 128 1.10 -2.30 -12.92
CA GLU A 128 1.67 -1.86 -14.20
C GLU A 128 1.61 -0.34 -14.37
N ILE A 129 0.54 0.30 -13.85
CA ILE A 129 0.42 1.77 -13.80
C ILE A 129 1.48 2.33 -12.86
N MET A 130 1.61 1.74 -11.67
CA MET A 130 2.62 2.11 -10.68
C MET A 130 4.03 1.94 -11.22
N GLN A 131 4.32 0.90 -12.01
CA GLN A 131 5.65 0.71 -12.60
C GLN A 131 6.08 1.89 -13.49
N ALA A 132 5.15 2.52 -14.21
CA ALA A 132 5.41 3.75 -14.95
C ALA A 132 5.61 4.99 -14.05
N ALA A 133 5.16 4.92 -12.80
CA ALA A 133 5.29 5.93 -11.76
C ALA A 133 6.32 5.53 -10.67
N ASN A 134 7.38 4.81 -11.04
CA ASN A 134 8.43 4.38 -10.12
C ASN A 134 7.91 3.56 -8.92
N MET A 135 6.94 2.66 -9.17
CA MET A 135 6.21 1.88 -8.16
C MET A 135 5.54 2.71 -7.07
N SER A 136 5.13 3.94 -7.40
CA SER A 136 4.40 4.80 -6.47
C SER A 136 2.92 4.89 -6.83
N HIS A 137 2.11 5.10 -5.80
CA HIS A 137 0.68 5.38 -5.91
C HIS A 137 0.32 6.46 -4.89
N GLU A 138 -0.47 7.44 -5.31
CA GLU A 138 -0.93 8.55 -4.48
C GLU A 138 -2.45 8.50 -4.34
N PHE A 139 -2.92 8.63 -3.10
CA PHE A 139 -4.33 8.69 -2.74
C PHE A 139 -4.54 9.78 -1.69
N THR A 140 -5.79 10.05 -1.34
CA THR A 140 -6.15 11.10 -0.36
C THR A 140 -6.81 10.47 0.85
N LEU A 141 -6.42 10.88 2.06
CA LEU A 141 -7.12 10.44 3.27
C LEU A 141 -8.58 10.93 3.24
N PRO A 142 -9.56 10.06 3.54
CA PRO A 142 -10.96 10.46 3.51
C PRO A 142 -11.23 11.56 4.54
N THR A 143 -12.15 12.48 4.21
CA THR A 143 -12.67 13.47 5.17
C THR A 143 -13.67 12.82 6.13
N GLY A 144 -13.85 13.40 7.33
CA GLY A 144 -14.74 12.85 8.36
C GLY A 144 -14.11 11.70 9.17
N LEU A 145 -12.77 11.59 9.15
CA LEU A 145 -12.03 10.70 10.03
C LEU A 145 -12.06 11.22 11.46
N ALA A 146 -12.10 10.33 12.44
CA ALA A 146 -11.89 10.74 13.82
C ALA A 146 -10.43 11.15 14.03
N SER A 147 -10.18 12.09 14.94
CA SER A 147 -8.81 12.35 15.38
C SER A 147 -8.30 11.16 16.21
N GLY A 148 -7.03 10.77 16.02
CA GLY A 148 -6.39 9.71 16.79
C GLY A 148 -5.26 9.02 16.03
N GLU A 149 -4.70 7.97 16.64
CA GLU A 149 -3.69 7.16 15.98
C GLU A 149 -4.32 6.02 15.18
N TYR A 150 -3.73 5.67 14.04
CA TYR A 150 -4.23 4.67 13.10
C TYR A 150 -3.09 3.83 12.57
N LEU A 151 -3.41 2.60 12.19
CA LEU A 151 -2.56 1.83 11.27
C LEU A 151 -3.03 2.09 9.85
N LEU A 152 -2.11 2.44 8.96
CA LEU A 152 -2.33 2.45 7.52
C LEU A 152 -1.73 1.18 6.93
N ARG A 153 -2.57 0.35 6.32
CA ARG A 153 -2.20 -0.86 5.61
C ARG A 153 -2.22 -0.58 4.11
N SER A 154 -1.09 -0.76 3.44
CA SER A 154 -1.00 -0.82 1.98
C SER A 154 -0.82 -2.28 1.57
N GLU A 155 -1.59 -2.72 0.58
CA GLU A 155 -1.64 -4.09 0.11
C GLU A 155 -1.52 -4.14 -1.41
N MET A 156 -0.55 -4.91 -1.91
CA MET A 156 -0.51 -5.35 -3.30
C MET A 156 -0.86 -6.83 -3.36
N LEU A 157 -1.85 -7.17 -4.19
CA LEU A 157 -2.27 -8.55 -4.42
C LEU A 157 -1.77 -9.02 -5.78
N ALA A 158 -0.78 -9.89 -5.81
CA ALA A 158 -0.28 -10.46 -7.05
C ALA A 158 -1.13 -11.66 -7.49
N LEU A 159 -1.67 -11.58 -8.70
CA LEU A 159 -2.65 -12.53 -9.23
C LEU A 159 -2.07 -13.54 -10.22
N HIS A 160 -0.77 -13.48 -10.54
CA HIS A 160 -0.14 -14.36 -11.54
C HIS A 160 -0.29 -15.86 -11.22
N SER A 161 -0.43 -16.22 -9.95
CA SER A 161 -0.63 -17.61 -9.49
C SER A 161 -2.06 -17.88 -8.97
N SER A 162 -3.00 -16.96 -9.20
CA SER A 162 -4.40 -17.05 -8.69
C SER A 162 -5.24 -18.18 -9.29
N GLN A 163 -4.76 -18.84 -10.35
CA GLN A 163 -5.44 -20.01 -10.93
C GLN A 163 -5.42 -21.24 -10.00
N THR A 164 -4.58 -21.21 -8.96
CA THR A 164 -4.51 -22.25 -7.92
C THR A 164 -5.04 -21.69 -6.62
N LYS A 165 -5.87 -22.45 -5.91
CA LYS A 165 -6.37 -22.05 -4.59
C LYS A 165 -5.19 -21.88 -3.63
N GLY A 166 -5.11 -20.72 -2.96
CA GLY A 166 -3.95 -20.35 -2.14
C GLY A 166 -2.71 -19.88 -2.92
N GLY A 167 -2.80 -19.75 -4.25
CA GLY A 167 -1.70 -19.26 -5.09
C GLY A 167 -1.63 -17.73 -5.22
N ALA A 168 -2.69 -17.01 -4.85
CA ALA A 168 -2.66 -15.54 -4.81
C ALA A 168 -1.73 -15.04 -3.71
N GLN A 169 -0.96 -14.00 -3.99
CA GLN A 169 0.15 -13.55 -3.16
C GLN A 169 -0.11 -12.15 -2.61
N PHE A 170 -0.17 -12.02 -1.28
CA PHE A 170 -0.43 -10.75 -0.61
C PHE A 170 0.88 -10.14 -0.10
N TYR A 171 1.23 -8.97 -0.63
CA TYR A 171 2.33 -8.15 -0.12
C TYR A 171 1.71 -7.03 0.71
N ILE A 172 2.12 -6.94 1.99
CA ILE A 172 1.45 -6.08 2.97
C ILE A 172 2.51 -5.22 3.66
N GLY A 173 2.24 -3.92 3.78
CA GLY A 173 3.02 -2.98 4.57
C GLY A 173 2.11 -2.17 5.48
N CYS A 174 2.45 -2.09 6.77
CA CYS A 174 1.74 -1.26 7.75
C CYS A 174 2.59 -0.07 8.20
N MET A 175 1.96 1.09 8.30
CA MET A 175 2.52 2.33 8.84
C MET A 175 1.66 2.83 9.99
N GLN A 176 2.21 3.76 10.78
CA GLN A 176 1.51 4.41 11.88
C GLN A 176 1.26 5.86 11.54
N LEU A 177 0.00 6.27 11.57
CA LEU A 177 -0.39 7.67 11.38
C LEU A 177 -1.04 8.21 12.64
N LYS A 178 -0.79 9.48 12.95
CA LYS A 178 -1.59 10.25 13.89
C LYS A 178 -2.38 11.27 13.10
N ILE A 179 -3.66 10.99 12.95
CA ILE A 179 -4.56 11.73 12.07
C ILE A 179 -5.28 12.79 12.89
N LYS A 180 -5.23 14.03 12.40
CA LYS A 180 -6.15 15.09 12.79
C LYS A 180 -7.36 15.06 11.87
N GLY A 181 -8.53 14.78 12.43
CA GLY A 181 -9.79 14.69 11.69
C GLY A 181 -10.95 15.35 12.42
N THR A 182 -12.08 15.48 11.72
CA THR A 182 -13.28 16.18 12.21
C THR A 182 -14.44 15.25 12.59
N GLY A 183 -14.31 13.96 12.27
CA GLY A 183 -15.32 12.95 12.52
C GLY A 183 -15.32 12.37 13.94
N SER A 184 -16.25 11.44 14.17
CA SER A 184 -16.37 10.68 15.42
C SER A 184 -15.83 9.26 15.27
N LYS A 185 -15.33 8.65 16.36
CA LYS A 185 -14.83 7.27 16.36
C LYS A 185 -15.93 6.32 15.82
N GLY A 186 -15.57 5.48 14.85
CA GLY A 186 -16.50 4.52 14.23
C GLY A 186 -17.41 5.09 13.13
N SER A 187 -17.14 6.30 12.63
CA SER A 187 -17.92 6.94 11.55
C SER A 187 -17.67 6.38 10.14
N CYS A 188 -16.65 5.52 9.97
CA CYS A 188 -16.25 4.99 8.66
C CYS A 188 -16.80 3.58 8.46
N THR A 189 -17.59 3.39 7.38
CA THR A 189 -18.19 2.09 7.04
C THR A 189 -18.17 1.84 5.53
N PRO A 190 -18.14 0.58 5.07
CA PRO A 190 -18.12 -0.65 5.86
C PRO A 190 -16.75 -0.93 6.50
N THR A 191 -16.76 -1.77 7.54
CA THR A 191 -15.54 -2.32 8.17
C THR A 191 -15.42 -3.82 7.94
N ILE A 192 -14.21 -4.33 7.95
CA ILE A 192 -13.87 -5.74 7.82
C ILE A 192 -12.97 -6.20 8.98
N SER A 193 -12.74 -7.52 9.05
CA SER A 193 -11.77 -8.15 9.97
C SER A 193 -10.60 -8.74 9.20
N LEU A 194 -9.37 -8.51 9.65
CA LEU A 194 -8.17 -9.14 9.08
C LEU A 194 -7.36 -9.83 10.19
N PRO A 195 -7.13 -11.15 10.12
CA PRO A 195 -7.72 -12.10 9.16
C PRO A 195 -9.24 -12.23 9.33
N GLY A 196 -9.87 -12.90 8.37
CA GLY A 196 -11.28 -13.28 8.45
C GLY A 196 -12.20 -12.67 7.39
N ALA A 197 -11.85 -11.56 6.73
CA ALA A 197 -12.63 -11.04 5.60
C ALA A 197 -12.36 -11.84 4.33
N TYR A 198 -11.08 -12.03 4.01
CA TYR A 198 -10.66 -12.70 2.78
C TYR A 198 -10.81 -14.22 2.91
N LYS A 199 -11.25 -14.88 1.84
CA LYS A 199 -11.33 -16.34 1.74
C LYS A 199 -10.58 -16.83 0.53
N ALA A 200 -10.03 -18.04 0.66
CA ALA A 200 -9.30 -18.70 -0.42
C ALA A 200 -10.20 -18.99 -1.63
N ASP A 201 -11.52 -18.99 -1.45
CA ASP A 201 -12.53 -19.22 -2.48
C ASP A 201 -13.17 -17.93 -3.02
N ASP A 202 -12.75 -16.75 -2.54
CA ASP A 202 -13.27 -15.48 -3.07
C ASP A 202 -12.87 -15.36 -4.56
N ALA A 203 -13.83 -15.05 -5.43
CA ALA A 203 -13.64 -15.01 -6.89
C ALA A 203 -12.68 -13.92 -7.38
N ASN A 204 -12.25 -13.00 -6.50
CA ASN A 204 -11.23 -11.99 -6.75
C ASN A 204 -9.87 -12.33 -6.12
N ILE A 205 -9.75 -13.52 -5.53
CA ILE A 205 -8.51 -14.09 -4.98
C ILE A 205 -8.16 -15.38 -5.72
N PHE A 206 -9.12 -16.31 -5.84
CA PHE A 206 -8.99 -17.52 -6.64
C PHE A 206 -9.68 -17.32 -8.01
N ILE A 207 -8.85 -17.22 -9.05
CA ILE A 207 -9.29 -16.91 -10.42
C ILE A 207 -8.80 -18.04 -11.34
N PRO A 208 -9.52 -19.17 -11.42
CA PRO A 208 -9.08 -20.35 -12.18
C PRO A 208 -8.85 -20.08 -13.67
N ASN A 209 -9.55 -19.09 -14.23
CA ASN A 209 -9.44 -18.69 -15.63
C ASN A 209 -8.59 -17.43 -15.86
N TYR A 210 -7.72 -17.05 -14.91
CA TYR A 210 -6.93 -15.81 -14.97
C TYR A 210 -6.22 -15.60 -16.32
N TYR A 211 -5.56 -16.62 -16.88
CA TYR A 211 -4.92 -16.56 -18.20
C TYR A 211 -5.79 -17.06 -19.36
N ASN A 212 -7.00 -17.55 -19.07
CA ASN A 212 -7.87 -18.26 -20.01
C ASN A 212 -9.25 -17.57 -20.13
N GLY A 213 -9.24 -16.28 -20.45
CA GLY A 213 -10.47 -15.51 -20.70
C GLY A 213 -11.05 -14.78 -19.50
N TYR A 214 -10.28 -14.57 -18.43
CA TYR A 214 -10.70 -13.66 -17.37
C TYR A 214 -10.80 -12.21 -17.89
N VAL A 215 -11.91 -11.55 -17.56
CA VAL A 215 -12.18 -10.17 -18.00
C VAL A 215 -11.76 -9.21 -16.89
N ALA A 216 -10.51 -8.76 -16.94
CA ALA A 216 -9.90 -7.94 -15.88
C ALA A 216 -10.63 -6.62 -15.61
N THR A 217 -11.37 -6.06 -16.57
CA THR A 217 -12.18 -4.84 -16.38
C THR A 217 -13.28 -4.99 -15.32
N ASN A 218 -13.68 -6.22 -14.99
CA ASN A 218 -14.67 -6.51 -13.97
C ASN A 218 -14.05 -6.82 -12.60
N TYR A 219 -12.73 -6.82 -12.50
CA TYR A 219 -12.03 -7.10 -11.25
C TYR A 219 -12.38 -6.05 -10.19
N LYS A 220 -12.53 -6.51 -8.94
CA LYS A 220 -12.67 -5.69 -7.72
C LYS A 220 -11.81 -6.32 -6.64
N ALA A 221 -10.90 -5.56 -6.04
CA ALA A 221 -10.05 -6.06 -4.97
C ALA A 221 -10.89 -6.57 -3.77
N PRO A 222 -10.39 -7.56 -3.01
CA PRO A 222 -11.10 -8.10 -1.86
C PRO A 222 -11.31 -7.04 -0.76
N GLY A 223 -12.22 -7.31 0.17
CA GLY A 223 -12.50 -6.41 1.30
C GLY A 223 -13.64 -5.42 1.09
N GLY A 224 -14.44 -5.57 0.03
CA GLY A 224 -15.64 -4.76 -0.20
C GLY A 224 -15.34 -3.35 -0.74
N PRO A 225 -16.33 -2.44 -0.76
CA PRO A 225 -16.15 -1.09 -1.30
C PRO A 225 -15.27 -0.22 -0.40
N VAL A 226 -14.74 0.87 -0.97
CA VAL A 226 -14.13 1.97 -0.21
C VAL A 226 -15.16 2.53 0.78
N ALA A 227 -14.73 2.74 2.02
CA ALA A 227 -15.58 3.22 3.10
C ALA A 227 -15.89 4.71 2.97
N THR A 228 -17.08 5.09 3.43
CA THR A 228 -17.47 6.48 3.61
C THR A 228 -17.34 6.85 5.08
N CYS A 229 -16.73 7.99 5.37
CA CYS A 229 -16.49 8.53 6.71
C CYS A 229 -17.35 9.77 6.98
N GLY A 230 -17.50 10.14 8.25
CA GLY A 230 -18.21 11.37 8.66
C GLY A 230 -19.75 11.29 8.59
N GLY A 231 -20.33 10.14 8.22
CA GLY A 231 -21.76 9.92 8.34
C GLY A 231 -22.21 9.96 9.80
N ALA A 232 -23.36 10.57 10.07
CA ALA A 232 -24.01 10.45 11.37
C ALA A 232 -24.23 8.96 11.63
N GLY A 233 -23.51 8.41 12.63
CA GLY A 233 -23.50 6.99 12.92
C GLY A 233 -24.92 6.45 12.91
N GLY A 234 -25.16 5.44 12.07
CA GLY A 234 -26.43 4.72 12.07
C GLY A 234 -26.63 4.10 13.45
N ALA A 235 -27.34 4.80 14.32
CA ALA A 235 -28.03 4.16 15.42
C ALA A 235 -28.90 3.08 14.79
N ALA A 236 -28.74 1.83 15.25
CA ALA A 236 -29.68 0.77 14.92
C ALA A 236 -31.10 1.31 15.12
N PRO A 237 -32.05 1.08 14.18
CA PRO A 237 -33.39 1.61 14.32
C PRO A 237 -33.99 1.04 15.61
N VAL A 238 -34.14 1.89 16.62
CA VAL A 238 -34.97 1.60 17.78
C VAL A 238 -36.38 1.45 17.22
N ALA A 239 -36.90 0.23 17.28
CA ALA A 239 -38.25 -0.07 16.83
C ALA A 239 -39.24 0.88 17.55
N PRO A 240 -40.05 1.66 16.80
CA PRO A 240 -41.10 2.45 17.43
C PRO A 240 -42.19 1.51 17.98
N PRO A 241 -42.79 1.80 19.14
CA PRO A 241 -43.93 1.03 19.62
C PRO A 241 -45.12 1.24 18.68
N ALA A 242 -45.84 0.16 18.41
CA ALA A 242 -47.03 0.15 17.58
C ALA A 242 -48.08 1.14 18.11
N SER A 243 -48.66 1.95 17.22
CA SER A 243 -49.90 2.67 17.50
C SER A 243 -50.73 2.87 16.25
N ASN A 244 -52.02 2.65 16.45
CA ASN A 244 -53.07 2.43 15.47
C ASN A 244 -53.37 3.63 14.56
N SER A 245 -53.73 3.28 13.33
CA SER A 245 -54.68 3.88 12.40
C SER A 245 -55.42 5.15 12.85
N THR A 246 -55.36 6.22 12.04
CA THR A 246 -56.46 6.66 11.15
C THR A 246 -56.04 7.84 10.27
N GLU A 247 -56.25 7.67 8.96
CA GLU A 247 -56.31 8.69 7.90
C GLU A 247 -57.43 9.74 8.17
N PRO A 248 -57.42 10.95 7.55
CA PRO A 248 -57.67 11.08 6.11
C PRO A 248 -56.83 12.16 5.38
N ALA A 249 -56.69 11.98 4.06
CA ALA A 249 -56.35 13.03 3.07
C ALA A 249 -57.66 13.63 2.47
N PRO A 250 -57.67 14.44 1.38
CA PRO A 250 -56.68 15.34 0.74
C PRO A 250 -57.30 16.73 0.35
N SER A 251 -56.61 17.50 -0.51
CA SER A 251 -57.09 18.58 -1.44
C SER A 251 -56.63 19.99 -1.07
N SER A 252 -56.33 20.93 -1.95
CA SER A 252 -55.99 21.04 -3.39
C SER A 252 -55.88 22.56 -3.63
N ILE A 253 -54.92 23.07 -4.42
CA ILE A 253 -55.15 24.20 -5.34
C ILE A 253 -53.93 24.41 -6.24
N ALA A 254 -54.24 24.79 -7.48
CA ALA A 254 -53.37 24.95 -8.64
C ALA A 254 -53.10 26.44 -8.95
N ASP A 255 -52.44 26.63 -10.11
CA ASP A 255 -52.23 27.84 -10.94
C ASP A 255 -51.03 28.74 -10.64
N GLU A 256 -50.42 29.42 -11.60
CA GLU A 256 -50.09 29.22 -13.04
C GLU A 256 -49.25 30.46 -13.45
N ALA A 257 -48.31 30.27 -14.38
CA ALA A 257 -47.75 31.21 -15.35
C ALA A 257 -46.74 32.34 -15.00
N ALA A 258 -45.76 32.35 -15.91
CA ALA A 258 -45.18 33.48 -16.66
C ALA A 258 -43.79 34.02 -16.26
N ALA A 259 -42.86 33.80 -17.19
CA ALA A 259 -41.57 34.46 -17.33
C ALA A 259 -41.73 35.95 -17.73
N PRO A 260 -40.67 36.78 -17.62
CA PRO A 260 -39.81 36.92 -18.79
C PRO A 260 -38.30 37.13 -18.51
N THR A 261 -37.55 36.88 -19.58
CA THR A 261 -36.14 37.10 -19.85
C THR A 261 -35.73 38.58 -19.81
N LEU A 262 -34.61 38.91 -19.16
CA LEU A 262 -33.73 40.01 -19.54
C LEU A 262 -32.25 39.64 -19.30
N ALA A 263 -31.45 39.82 -20.34
CA ALA A 263 -29.99 39.70 -20.32
C ALA A 263 -29.32 40.88 -19.59
N PRO A 264 -28.09 40.73 -19.10
CA PRO A 264 -27.20 41.86 -18.90
C PRO A 264 -25.95 41.81 -19.79
N THR A 265 -25.57 43.03 -20.13
CA THR A 265 -24.48 43.55 -20.94
C THR A 265 -23.09 43.33 -20.35
N VAL A 266 -22.13 43.14 -21.27
CA VAL A 266 -20.67 43.11 -21.08
C VAL A 266 -20.12 44.53 -20.86
N PRO A 267 -19.07 44.69 -20.04
CA PRO A 267 -18.02 45.66 -20.34
C PRO A 267 -16.64 44.98 -20.47
N SER A 268 -15.94 45.34 -21.55
CA SER A 268 -14.51 45.08 -21.76
C SER A 268 -13.65 45.89 -20.79
N GLY A 269 -12.70 45.23 -20.14
CA GLY A 269 -11.60 45.83 -19.40
C GLY A 269 -10.32 45.07 -19.73
N ASN A 270 -9.38 45.79 -20.33
CA ASN A 270 -8.10 45.29 -20.84
C ASN A 270 -7.08 45.40 -19.69
N ASP A 271 -6.67 44.28 -19.08
CA ASP A 271 -5.60 44.28 -18.10
C ASP A 271 -4.52 43.25 -18.44
N THR A 272 -3.34 43.81 -18.65
CA THR A 272 -2.05 43.18 -18.93
C THR A 272 -1.56 42.34 -17.74
N LEU A 273 -1.24 41.07 -18.00
CA LEU A 273 -0.61 40.17 -17.04
C LEU A 273 0.80 40.66 -16.64
N PRO A 274 1.16 40.69 -15.35
CA PRO A 274 2.55 40.81 -14.92
C PRO A 274 3.27 39.45 -15.02
N SER A 275 4.42 39.49 -15.70
CA SER A 275 5.39 38.40 -15.88
C SER A 275 5.97 37.96 -14.54
N ALA A 276 5.96 36.65 -14.28
CA ALA A 276 6.59 36.05 -13.10
C ALA A 276 8.13 36.21 -13.13
N PRO A 277 8.78 36.48 -11.98
CA PRO A 277 10.24 36.55 -11.92
C PRO A 277 10.88 35.16 -11.97
N ALA A 278 11.91 35.02 -12.81
CA ALA A 278 12.74 33.83 -12.96
C ALA A 278 13.54 33.54 -11.69
N VAL A 279 13.45 32.30 -11.20
CA VAL A 279 14.24 31.78 -10.08
C VAL A 279 15.63 31.37 -10.61
N PRO A 280 16.75 31.83 -10.01
CA PRO A 280 18.08 31.37 -10.41
C PRO A 280 18.32 29.94 -9.92
N SER A 281 18.59 29.05 -10.86
CA SER A 281 19.01 27.66 -10.59
C SER A 281 20.53 27.62 -10.45
N THR A 282 21.04 27.61 -9.22
CA THR A 282 22.46 27.32 -8.95
C THR A 282 22.64 25.83 -8.72
N PHE A 283 22.89 25.09 -9.81
CA PHE A 283 23.44 23.74 -9.72
C PHE A 283 24.90 23.83 -9.26
N ALA A 284 25.18 23.38 -8.04
CA ALA A 284 26.54 23.12 -7.60
C ALA A 284 27.02 21.81 -8.26
N THR A 285 28.03 21.93 -9.12
CA THR A 285 28.78 20.80 -9.66
C THR A 285 29.60 20.16 -8.54
N LEU A 286 29.25 18.94 -8.14
CA LEU A 286 30.09 18.09 -7.31
C LEU A 286 31.32 17.64 -8.13
N PRO A 287 32.56 17.82 -7.63
CA PRO A 287 33.74 17.25 -8.27
C PRO A 287 33.71 15.73 -8.19
N SER A 288 34.01 15.09 -9.32
CA SER A 288 34.22 13.65 -9.47
C SER A 288 35.31 13.16 -8.50
N PRO A 289 35.14 12.03 -7.78
CA PRO A 289 36.21 11.50 -6.96
C PRO A 289 37.32 10.94 -7.85
N SER A 290 38.53 11.44 -7.63
CA SER A 290 39.78 10.97 -8.23
C SER A 290 39.99 9.48 -7.92
N ALA A 291 40.31 8.70 -8.94
CA ALA A 291 40.81 7.34 -8.77
C ALA A 291 42.14 7.40 -8.01
N GLY A 292 42.21 6.77 -6.83
CA GLY A 292 43.47 6.60 -6.11
C GLY A 292 43.37 6.74 -4.60
N VAL A 293 42.61 5.86 -3.95
CA VAL A 293 42.82 5.53 -2.53
C VAL A 293 42.52 4.05 -2.33
N THR A 294 43.58 3.27 -2.18
CA THR A 294 43.54 1.88 -1.70
C THR A 294 42.94 1.84 -0.30
N ALA A 295 41.88 1.05 -0.12
CA ALA A 295 41.29 0.75 1.18
C ALA A 295 42.29 -0.01 2.07
N PRO A 296 42.35 0.26 3.38
CA PRO A 296 43.16 -0.54 4.29
C PRO A 296 42.48 -1.89 4.51
N ALA A 297 43.26 -2.97 4.32
CA ALA A 297 42.89 -4.32 4.70
C ALA A 297 42.87 -4.42 6.24
N GLY A 298 41.72 -4.13 6.85
CA GLY A 298 41.44 -4.44 8.24
C GLY A 298 40.84 -5.84 8.37
N ALA A 299 41.45 -6.70 9.17
CA ALA A 299 40.93 -8.02 9.49
C ALA A 299 39.54 -7.92 10.14
N VAL A 300 38.58 -8.67 9.61
CA VAL A 300 37.21 -8.78 10.14
C VAL A 300 37.22 -9.72 11.35
N PRO A 301 36.59 -9.34 12.49
CA PRO A 301 36.54 -10.19 13.67
C PRO A 301 35.66 -11.42 13.41
N THR A 302 36.21 -12.60 13.66
CA THR A 302 35.51 -13.89 13.70
C THR A 302 34.66 -13.97 14.98
N GLY A 303 33.42 -13.50 14.89
CA GLY A 303 32.39 -13.70 15.91
C GLY A 303 31.51 -14.90 15.56
N SER A 304 31.45 -15.88 16.45
CA SER A 304 30.64 -17.10 16.37
C SER A 304 29.17 -16.80 16.06
N VAL A 305 28.65 -17.26 14.92
CA VAL A 305 27.25 -17.05 14.50
C VAL A 305 26.53 -18.39 14.53
N GLY A 306 25.43 -18.50 15.30
CA GLY A 306 24.59 -19.69 15.35
C GLY A 306 23.95 -20.04 14.01
N THR A 307 23.14 -21.10 13.93
CA THR A 307 22.47 -21.54 12.69
C THR A 307 21.30 -20.62 12.29
N ALA A 308 21.10 -20.38 10.98
CA ALA A 308 19.93 -19.72 10.42
C ALA A 308 18.72 -20.66 10.47
N LYS A 309 17.57 -20.13 10.90
CA LYS A 309 16.31 -20.88 10.90
C LYS A 309 15.84 -21.20 9.47
N LEU A 310 14.95 -22.18 9.34
CA LEU A 310 14.27 -22.45 8.07
C LEU A 310 13.65 -21.15 7.50
N TYR A 311 13.90 -20.89 6.23
CA TYR A 311 13.55 -19.69 5.45
C TYR A 311 14.33 -18.41 5.78
N TYR A 312 15.36 -18.46 6.62
CA TYR A 312 16.21 -17.29 6.90
C TYR A 312 17.44 -17.26 5.98
N GLN A 313 18.03 -16.07 5.86
CA GLN A 313 19.24 -15.88 5.08
C GLN A 313 20.43 -16.59 5.71
N CYS A 314 21.10 -17.42 4.91
CA CYS A 314 22.28 -18.19 5.29
C CYS A 314 23.50 -17.85 4.43
N GLY A 315 23.43 -16.83 3.58
CA GLY A 315 24.54 -16.44 2.73
C GLY A 315 24.23 -15.30 1.77
N GLY A 316 25.24 -14.87 1.03
CA GLY A 316 25.20 -13.73 0.12
C GLY A 316 26.42 -12.82 0.27
N ILE A 317 26.75 -12.06 -0.78
CA ILE A 317 27.76 -11.00 -0.72
C ILE A 317 27.40 -10.02 0.42
N ASN A 318 28.38 -9.71 1.28
CA ASN A 318 28.27 -8.88 2.47
C ASN A 318 27.37 -9.43 3.60
N HIS A 319 26.96 -10.71 3.53
CA HIS A 319 26.25 -11.35 4.64
C HIS A 319 27.20 -11.66 5.80
N ASN A 320 26.98 -11.02 6.95
CA ASN A 320 27.73 -11.24 8.18
C ASN A 320 26.99 -12.14 9.19
N GLY A 321 25.87 -12.74 8.77
CA GLY A 321 25.04 -13.61 9.61
C GLY A 321 25.42 -15.10 9.54
N PRO A 322 24.54 -15.99 10.05
CA PRO A 322 24.71 -17.43 9.98
C PRO A 322 25.00 -17.94 8.56
N THR A 323 25.89 -18.92 8.43
CA THR A 323 26.15 -19.61 7.14
C THR A 323 25.66 -21.05 7.08
N GLU A 324 25.21 -21.58 8.23
CA GLU A 324 24.64 -22.93 8.36
C GLU A 324 23.16 -22.84 8.72
N CYS A 325 22.37 -23.81 8.28
CA CYS A 325 20.94 -23.88 8.52
C CYS A 325 20.60 -24.80 9.70
N GLU A 326 19.57 -24.46 10.46
CA GLU A 326 19.06 -25.27 11.56
C GLU A 326 18.36 -26.53 11.01
N GLY A 327 18.58 -27.66 11.68
CA GLY A 327 17.94 -28.93 11.34
C GLY A 327 18.48 -29.55 10.04
N THR A 328 17.58 -29.99 9.17
CA THR A 328 17.91 -30.66 7.88
C THR A 328 17.93 -29.72 6.69
N ALA A 329 17.63 -28.44 6.91
CA ALA A 329 17.56 -27.45 5.85
C ALA A 329 18.96 -27.22 5.23
N LYS A 330 18.98 -26.94 3.93
CA LYS A 330 20.20 -26.61 3.18
C LYS A 330 20.24 -25.13 2.88
N CYS A 331 21.42 -24.54 2.98
CA CYS A 331 21.64 -23.19 2.50
C CYS A 331 21.68 -23.18 0.97
N VAL A 332 20.60 -22.73 0.34
CA VAL A 332 20.47 -22.72 -1.12
C VAL A 332 20.65 -21.29 -1.61
N LYS A 333 21.63 -21.10 -2.51
CA LYS A 333 21.89 -19.81 -3.16
C LYS A 333 20.72 -19.45 -4.06
N GLN A 334 20.10 -18.29 -3.80
CA GLN A 334 19.06 -17.73 -4.66
C GLN A 334 19.67 -16.73 -5.66
N ASN A 335 20.61 -15.91 -5.19
CA ASN A 335 21.42 -15.02 -6.01
C ASN A 335 22.76 -14.69 -5.31
N ASP A 336 23.59 -13.84 -5.91
CA ASP A 336 24.91 -13.51 -5.38
C ASP A 336 24.85 -12.82 -4.00
N PHE A 337 23.78 -12.09 -3.70
CA PHE A 337 23.61 -11.35 -2.45
C PHE A 337 22.73 -12.07 -1.43
N TYR A 338 22.12 -13.21 -1.79
CA TYR A 338 21.15 -13.89 -0.95
C TYR A 338 21.13 -15.42 -1.14
N SER A 339 21.33 -16.16 -0.05
CA SER A 339 21.11 -17.60 0.07
C SER A 339 20.17 -17.86 1.24
N GLN A 340 19.29 -18.84 1.14
CA GLN A 340 18.24 -19.10 2.13
C GLN A 340 18.24 -20.56 2.59
N CYS A 341 17.92 -20.77 3.87
CA CYS A 341 17.67 -22.11 4.40
C CYS A 341 16.34 -22.67 3.90
N ILE A 342 16.37 -23.76 3.14
CA ILE A 342 15.17 -24.47 2.67
C ILE A 342 15.35 -25.98 2.82
N ASN A 343 14.26 -26.73 3.02
CA ASN A 343 14.31 -28.20 3.12
C ASN A 343 14.49 -28.87 1.77
#